data_AF-A0A7I7SA32-F1
#
_entry.id   AF-A0A7I7SA32-F1
#
_cell.length_a   1.000
_cell.length_b   1.000
_cell.length_c   1.000
_cell.angle_alpha   90.00
_cell.angle_beta   90.00
_cell.angle_gamma   90.00
#
_symmetry.space_group_name_H-M   'P 1'
#
loop_
_entity.id
_entity.type
_entity.pdbx_description
1 polymer ?
#
loop_
_entity_poly.entity_id
_entity_poly.type
_entity_poly.pdbx_seq_one_letter_code
_entity_poly.pdbx_strand_id
1 'polypeptide(L)'
;MSVLTSPKTYRGLAALQAADAVACAIPVPYIAQALDTVQVPADVRPVLPAVKVAAAVGLASGPRFPLLARLTTAALTLYFVLAVAAHVRVKDRVVNTVPAVTMLITFAAMAAAAWRRPR
;
A
#
# COMPACT_ATOMS: atom_id res chain seq x y z
N MET A 1 -11.51 17.72 -10.26
CA MET A 1 -10.50 16.81 -9.67
C MET A 1 -10.72 15.42 -10.25
N SER A 2 -9.67 14.72 -10.72
CA SER A 2 -9.81 13.30 -11.08
C SER A 2 -10.15 12.48 -9.84
N VAL A 3 -10.95 11.41 -9.99
CA VAL A 3 -11.31 10.47 -8.92
C VAL A 3 -10.08 10.08 -8.11
N LEU A 4 -8.98 9.71 -8.78
CA LEU A 4 -7.71 9.30 -8.18
C LEU A 4 -7.03 10.37 -7.30
N THR A 5 -7.41 11.63 -7.44
CA THR A 5 -6.85 12.74 -6.66
C THR A 5 -7.85 13.35 -5.67
N SER A 6 -9.03 12.75 -5.54
CA SER A 6 -10.10 13.29 -4.70
C SER A 6 -9.82 13.05 -3.22
N PRO A 7 -10.23 13.96 -2.31
CA PRO A 7 -10.08 13.74 -0.86
C PRO A 7 -10.79 12.47 -0.37
N LYS A 8 -11.90 12.08 -1.03
CA LYS A 8 -12.63 10.84 -0.72
C LYS A 8 -11.78 9.60 -1.00
N THR A 9 -11.08 9.56 -2.14
CA THR A 9 -10.18 8.47 -2.49
C THR A 9 -9.01 8.35 -1.52
N TYR A 10 -8.37 9.47 -1.16
CA TYR A 10 -7.30 9.46 -0.15
C TYR A 10 -7.78 8.93 1.20
N ARG A 11 -8.97 9.35 1.66
CA ARG A 11 -9.55 8.86 2.92
C ARG A 11 -9.94 7.39 2.86
N GLY A 12 -10.53 6.94 1.76
CA GLY A 12 -10.88 5.52 1.56
C GLY A 12 -9.65 4.62 1.59
N LEU A 13 -8.58 5.00 0.89
CA LEU A 13 -7.31 4.26 0.89
C LEU A 13 -6.60 4.35 2.25
N ALA A 14 -6.71 5.48 2.97
CA ALA A 14 -6.20 5.58 4.34
C ALA A 14 -6.91 4.61 5.28
N ALA A 15 -8.24 4.51 5.19
CA ALA A 15 -9.01 3.55 5.98
C ALA A 15 -8.65 2.10 5.63
N LEU A 16 -8.47 1.80 4.33
CA LEU A 16 -8.01 0.48 3.88
C LEU A 16 -6.65 0.11 4.49
N GLN A 17 -5.67 1.02 4.44
CA GLN A 17 -4.34 0.78 5.02
C GLN A 17 -4.37 0.66 6.54
N ALA A 18 -5.25 1.40 7.22
CA ALA A 18 -5.44 1.26 8.66
C ALA A 18 -6.04 -0.10 9.03
N ALA A 19 -7.06 -0.56 8.29
CA ALA A 19 -7.66 -1.88 8.51
C ALA A 19 -6.64 -3.00 8.26
N ASP A 20 -5.86 -2.89 7.18
CA ASP A 20 -4.81 -3.85 6.85
C ASP A 20 -3.64 -3.82 7.87
N ALA A 21 -3.31 -2.66 8.43
CA ALA A 21 -2.35 -2.56 9.52
C ALA A 21 -2.83 -3.35 10.76
N VAL A 22 -4.09 -3.18 11.15
CA VAL A 22 -4.70 -3.94 12.26
C VAL A 22 -4.67 -5.44 11.95
N ALA A 23 -5.06 -5.83 10.74
CA ALA A 23 -5.05 -7.22 10.31
C ALA A 23 -3.64 -7.84 10.27
N CYS A 24 -2.60 -7.04 10.04
CA CYS A 24 -1.20 -7.48 10.12
C CYS A 24 -0.62 -7.45 11.54
N ALA A 25 -1.14 -6.61 12.43
CA ALA A 25 -0.72 -6.56 13.83
C ALA A 25 -1.36 -7.70 14.65
N ILE A 26 -2.58 -8.09 14.29
CA ILE A 26 -3.23 -9.29 14.81
C ILE A 26 -2.75 -10.45 13.94
N PRO A 27 -2.27 -11.58 14.49
CA PRO A 27 -1.77 -12.70 13.71
C PRO A 27 -2.92 -13.48 13.03
N VAL A 28 -3.61 -12.85 12.08
CA VAL A 28 -4.68 -13.47 11.30
C VAL A 28 -4.06 -14.63 10.50
N PRO A 29 -4.57 -15.87 10.62
CA PRO A 29 -3.95 -17.05 10.01
C PRO A 29 -3.72 -16.91 8.50
N TYR A 30 -4.67 -16.30 7.80
CA TYR A 30 -4.57 -16.03 6.37
C TYR A 30 -3.36 -15.13 6.02
N ILE A 31 -3.14 -14.07 6.80
CA ILE A 31 -2.03 -13.13 6.57
C ILE A 31 -0.71 -13.79 6.95
N ALA A 32 -0.65 -14.52 8.08
CA ALA A 32 0.54 -15.25 8.47
C ALA A 32 0.98 -16.24 7.37
N GLN A 33 0.04 -17.02 6.82
CA GLN A 33 0.30 -17.95 5.73
C GLN A 33 0.74 -17.25 4.44
N ALA A 34 0.15 -16.09 4.11
CA ALA A 34 0.59 -15.30 2.96
C ALA A 34 2.04 -14.82 3.14
N LEU A 35 2.40 -14.34 4.34
CA LEU A 35 3.75 -13.92 4.69
C LEU A 35 4.76 -15.09 4.69
N ASP A 36 4.34 -16.28 5.10
CA ASP A 36 5.14 -17.50 4.99
C ASP A 36 5.38 -17.87 3.52
N THR A 37 4.33 -17.82 2.69
CA THR A 37 4.37 -18.16 1.27
C THR A 37 5.36 -17.27 0.52
N VAL A 38 5.33 -15.96 0.78
CA VAL A 38 6.28 -15.00 0.18
C VAL A 38 7.60 -14.91 0.95
N GLN A 39 7.83 -15.79 1.93
CA GLN A 39 9.07 -15.98 2.68
C GLN A 39 9.55 -14.71 3.39
N VAL A 40 8.63 -13.98 4.03
CA VAL A 40 8.98 -12.80 4.85
C VAL A 40 9.57 -13.28 6.18
N PRO A 41 10.81 -12.89 6.53
CA PRO A 41 11.43 -13.23 7.81
C PRO A 41 10.57 -12.78 8.99
N ALA A 42 10.49 -13.60 10.04
CA ALA A 42 9.60 -13.37 11.18
C ALA A 42 9.90 -12.07 11.93
N ASP A 43 11.16 -11.69 12.01
CA ASP A 43 11.68 -10.44 12.59
C ASP A 43 11.28 -9.18 11.79
N VAL A 44 11.01 -9.33 10.49
CA VAL A 44 10.57 -8.23 9.62
C VAL A 44 9.05 -8.02 9.67
N ARG A 45 8.26 -9.05 10.02
CA ARG A 45 6.78 -8.97 10.02
C ARG A 45 6.21 -7.85 10.89
N PRO A 46 6.75 -7.52 12.08
CA PRO A 46 6.29 -6.39 12.88
C PRO A 46 6.46 -5.02 12.20
N VAL A 47 7.34 -4.91 11.20
CA VAL A 47 7.54 -3.66 10.43
C VAL A 47 6.36 -3.41 9.48
N LEU A 48 5.68 -4.46 9.00
CA LEU A 48 4.57 -4.33 8.07
C LEU A 48 3.40 -3.50 8.61
N PRO A 49 2.85 -3.75 9.82
CA PRO A 49 1.80 -2.90 10.37
C PRO A 49 2.28 -1.47 10.58
N ALA A 50 3.53 -1.24 11.00
CA ALA A 50 4.08 0.11 11.15
C ALA A 50 4.13 0.89 9.82
N VAL A 51 4.58 0.24 8.74
CA VAL A 51 4.59 0.83 7.39
C VAL A 51 3.17 1.15 6.91
N LYS A 52 2.20 0.27 7.18
CA LYS A 52 0.79 0.48 6.81
C LYS A 52 0.14 1.61 7.60
N VAL A 53 0.45 1.76 8.90
CA VAL A 53 0.01 2.91 9.70
C VAL A 53 0.61 4.21 9.14
N ALA A 54 1.91 4.24 8.83
CA ALA A 54 2.54 5.41 8.23
C ALA A 54 1.89 5.79 6.89
N ALA A 55 1.56 4.79 6.06
CA ALA A 55 0.83 4.99 4.83
C ALA A 55 -0.58 5.56 5.06
N ALA A 56 -1.33 5.03 6.04
CA ALA A 56 -2.66 5.54 6.38
C ALA A 56 -2.61 7.00 6.82
N VAL A 57 -1.65 7.37 7.68
CA VAL A 57 -1.43 8.75 8.13
C VAL A 57 -1.06 9.67 6.96
N GLY A 58 -0.14 9.24 6.09
CA GLY A 58 0.28 10.01 4.92
C GLY A 58 -0.87 10.25 3.93
N LEU A 59 -1.70 9.23 3.67
CA LEU A 59 -2.87 9.34 2.82
C LEU A 59 -3.96 10.23 3.43
N ALA A 60 -4.26 10.08 4.72
CA ALA A 60 -5.24 10.92 5.43
C ALA A 60 -4.85 12.40 5.46
N SER A 61 -3.54 12.66 5.53
CA SER A 61 -2.96 14.00 5.54
C SER A 61 -2.84 14.62 4.13
N GLY A 62 -2.86 13.79 3.08
CA GLY A 62 -2.63 14.18 1.69
C GLY A 62 -3.46 15.38 1.18
N PRO A 63 -4.78 15.48 1.48
CA PRO A 63 -5.58 16.63 1.06
C PRO A 63 -5.13 17.97 1.62
N ARG A 64 -4.41 17.99 2.76
CA ARG A 64 -3.88 19.19 3.40
C ARG A 64 -2.43 19.47 3.01
N PHE A 65 -1.65 18.41 2.75
CA PHE A 65 -0.22 18.49 2.47
C PHE A 65 0.11 17.79 1.14
N PRO A 66 0.07 18.50 0.01
CA PRO A 66 0.28 17.90 -1.32
C PRO A 66 1.64 17.22 -1.51
N LEU A 67 2.69 17.72 -0.85
CA LEU A 67 4.01 17.08 -0.87
C LEU A 67 3.98 15.71 -0.18
N LEU A 68 3.30 15.62 0.97
CA LEU A 68 3.17 14.36 1.71
C LEU A 68 2.35 13.34 0.91
N ALA A 69 1.31 13.78 0.19
CA ALA A 69 0.55 12.93 -0.73
C ALA A 69 1.45 12.34 -1.84
N ARG A 70 2.32 13.15 -2.45
CA ARG A 70 3.28 12.72 -3.49
C ARG A 70 4.28 11.71 -2.96
N LEU A 71 4.86 11.98 -1.79
CA LEU A 71 5.82 11.08 -1.15
C LEU A 71 5.15 9.76 -0.74
N THR A 72 3.98 9.82 -0.11
CA THR A 72 3.26 8.62 0.35
C THR A 72 2.85 7.73 -0.82
N THR A 73 2.29 8.31 -1.89
CA THR A 73 1.88 7.52 -3.08
C THR A 73 3.08 6.93 -3.83
N ALA A 74 4.21 7.64 -3.89
CA ALA A 74 5.45 7.10 -4.44
C ALA A 74 6.01 5.95 -3.59
N ALA A 75 6.06 6.12 -2.26
CA ALA A 75 6.52 5.07 -1.34
C ALA A 75 5.62 3.83 -1.39
N LEU A 76 4.30 4.02 -1.46
CA LEU A 76 3.34 2.92 -1.63
C LEU A 76 3.50 2.22 -2.97
N THR A 77 3.78 2.97 -4.04
CA THR A 77 4.10 2.37 -5.35
C THR A 77 5.31 1.45 -5.22
N LEU A 78 6.40 1.92 -4.61
CA LEU A 78 7.59 1.10 -4.38
C LEU A 78 7.29 -0.13 -3.51
N TYR A 79 6.54 0.04 -2.41
CA TYR A 79 6.13 -1.07 -1.55
C TYR A 79 5.37 -2.14 -2.34
N PHE A 80 4.40 -1.77 -3.17
CA PHE A 80 3.62 -2.74 -3.94
C PHE A 80 4.40 -3.34 -5.12
N VAL A 81 5.41 -2.65 -5.68
CA VAL A 81 6.38 -3.27 -6.59
C VAL A 81 7.11 -4.42 -5.89
N LEU A 82 7.62 -4.19 -4.67
CA LEU A 82 8.30 -5.23 -3.88
C LEU A 82 7.34 -6.38 -3.54
N ALA A 83 6.09 -6.08 -3.19
CA ALA A 83 5.08 -7.10 -2.93
C ALA A 83 4.81 -7.97 -4.18
N VAL A 84 4.56 -7.35 -5.34
CA VAL A 84 4.35 -8.08 -6.60
C VAL A 84 5.59 -8.91 -6.96
N ALA A 85 6.79 -8.35 -6.81
CA ALA A 85 8.03 -9.08 -7.05
C ALA A 85 8.16 -10.30 -6.13
N ALA A 86 7.77 -10.20 -4.85
CA ALA A 86 7.79 -11.31 -3.92
C ALA A 86 6.81 -12.44 -4.33
N HIS A 87 5.58 -12.09 -4.73
CA HIS A 87 4.62 -13.07 -5.24
C HIS A 87 5.09 -13.74 -6.54
N VAL A 88 5.66 -12.97 -7.47
CA VAL A 88 6.22 -13.50 -8.72
C VAL A 88 7.41 -14.42 -8.46
N ARG A 89 8.31 -14.06 -7.54
CA ARG A 89 9.50 -14.84 -7.17
C ARG A 89 9.13 -16.26 -6.72
N VAL A 90 8.07 -16.37 -5.91
CA VAL A 90 7.60 -17.67 -5.38
C VAL A 90 6.57 -18.35 -6.28
N LYS A 91 6.27 -17.77 -7.45
CA LYS A 91 5.25 -18.24 -8.40
C LYS A 91 3.89 -18.43 -7.72
N ASP A 92 3.50 -17.45 -6.91
CA ASP A 92 2.23 -17.49 -6.17
C ASP A 92 1.03 -17.54 -7.13
N ARG A 93 -0.11 -18.02 -6.65
CA ARG A 93 -1.35 -18.09 -7.41
C ARG A 93 -1.78 -16.69 -7.83
N VAL A 94 -2.29 -16.57 -9.06
CA VAL A 94 -2.76 -15.30 -9.63
C VAL A 94 -3.74 -14.60 -8.69
N VAL A 95 -4.66 -15.34 -8.07
CA VAL A 95 -5.65 -14.78 -7.12
C VAL A 95 -5.01 -14.09 -5.90
N ASN A 96 -3.84 -14.55 -5.45
CA ASN A 96 -3.10 -13.94 -4.34
C ASN A 96 -2.31 -12.70 -4.78
N THR A 97 -1.90 -12.65 -6.05
CA THR A 97 -1.13 -11.54 -6.63
C THR A 97 -2.02 -10.37 -7.08
N VAL A 98 -3.29 -10.63 -7.42
CA VAL A 98 -4.25 -9.63 -7.91
C VAL A 98 -4.39 -8.41 -6.97
N PRO A 99 -4.56 -8.56 -5.64
CA PRO A 99 -4.62 -7.41 -4.75
C PRO A 99 -3.37 -6.53 -4.79
N ALA A 100 -2.18 -7.14 -4.82
CA ALA A 100 -0.90 -6.42 -4.87
C ALA A 100 -0.75 -5.63 -6.19
N VAL A 101 -1.10 -6.24 -7.32
CA VAL A 101 -1.08 -5.59 -8.64
C VAL A 101 -2.11 -4.45 -8.72
N THR A 102 -3.32 -4.66 -8.19
CA THR A 102 -4.38 -3.65 -8.19
C THR A 102 -3.95 -2.41 -7.38
N MET A 103 -3.37 -2.62 -6.20
CA MET A 103 -2.85 -1.53 -5.39
C MET A 103 -1.65 -0.85 -6.05
N LEU A 104 -0.74 -1.61 -6.66
CA LEU A 104 0.39 -1.05 -7.42
C LEU A 104 -0.10 -0.08 -8.50
N ILE A 105 -1.03 -0.53 -9.36
CA ILE A 105 -1.58 0.30 -10.45
C ILE A 105 -2.24 1.56 -9.87
N THR A 106 -3.03 1.40 -8.80
CA THR A 106 -3.73 2.51 -8.15
C THR A 106 -2.75 3.57 -7.64
N PHE A 107 -1.73 3.17 -6.85
CA PHE A 107 -0.78 4.11 -6.28
C PHE A 107 0.18 4.69 -7.33
N ALA A 108 0.57 3.91 -8.35
CA ALA A 108 1.38 4.40 -9.46
C ALA A 108 0.62 5.49 -10.24
N ALA A 109 -0.66 5.27 -10.52
CA ALA A 109 -1.50 6.27 -11.19
C ALA A 109 -1.70 7.53 -10.34
N MET A 110 -1.92 7.38 -9.03
CA MET A 110 -2.00 8.51 -8.11
C MET A 110 -0.69 9.29 -8.03
N ALA A 111 0.46 8.61 -7.92
CA ALA A 111 1.77 9.22 -7.91
C ALA A 111 1.98 10.01 -9.22
N ALA A 112 1.82 9.36 -10.38
CA ALA A 112 1.96 10.02 -11.68
C ALA A 112 1.08 11.27 -11.80
N ALA A 113 -0.17 11.21 -11.35
CA ALA A 113 -1.08 12.36 -11.35
C ALA A 113 -0.65 13.47 -10.38
N ALA A 114 -0.12 13.12 -9.21
CA ALA A 114 0.31 14.08 -8.19
C ALA A 114 1.61 14.80 -8.58
N TRP A 115 2.50 14.14 -9.32
CA TRP A 115 3.76 14.73 -9.80
C TRP A 115 3.59 15.61 -11.06
N ARG A 116 2.53 15.41 -11.84
CA ARG A 116 2.24 16.17 -13.07
C ARG A 116 1.62 17.55 -12.85
N ARG A 117 1.14 17.89 -11.65
CA ARG A 117 0.53 19.22 -11.40
C ARG A 117 1.62 20.27 -11.16
N PRO A 118 1.76 21.32 -12.01
CA PRO A 118 2.57 22.48 -11.66
C PRO A 118 1.98 23.18 -10.43
N ARG A 119 2.85 23.78 -9.61
CA ARG A 119 2.47 24.53 -8.40
C ARG A 119 1.67 25.77 -8.76
#